data_AF-A0A7W0SR99-F1
#
_entry.id   AF-A0A7W0SR99-F1
#
_cell.length_a   1.000
_cell.length_b   1.000
_cell.length_c   1.000
_cell.angle_alpha   90.00
_cell.angle_beta   90.00
_cell.angle_gamma   90.00
#
_symmetry.space_group_name_H-M   'P 1'
#
loop_
_entity.id
_entity.type
_entity.pdbx_description
1 polymer ?
#
loop_
_entity_poly.entity_id
_entity_poly.type
_entity_poly.pdbx_seq_one_letter_code
_entity_poly.pdbx_strand_id
1 'polypeptide(L)' 'MSNTTPSERPARRPIGRGVMPVLALRPHAAARALGVSRSFFYAEILPELRVVRRGRLRLVPVTELEAWLQKNAARALVS' A
#
# COMPACT_ATOMS: atom_id res chain seq x y z
N MET A 1 -25.75 25.58 51.78
CA MET A 1 -24.92 25.97 50.62
C MET A 1 -24.55 24.70 49.87
N SER A 2 -25.29 24.35 48.81
CA SER A 2 -25.08 23.12 48.04
C SER A 2 -24.32 23.46 46.77
N ASN A 3 -23.07 23.04 46.66
CA ASN A 3 -22.32 23.16 45.40
C ASN A 3 -22.58 21.93 44.54
N THR A 4 -23.25 22.17 43.41
CA THR A 4 -23.45 21.23 42.32
C THR A 4 -22.12 20.93 41.64
N THR A 5 -21.67 19.68 41.67
CA THR A 5 -20.52 19.19 40.91
C THR A 5 -20.82 19.30 39.40
N PRO A 6 -19.92 19.84 38.55
CA PRO A 6 -20.14 19.82 37.12
C PRO A 6 -20.07 18.38 36.60
N SER A 7 -21.08 17.98 35.82
CA SER A 7 -21.12 16.69 35.14
C SER A 7 -20.00 16.61 34.11
N GLU A 8 -18.91 15.95 34.47
CA GLU A 8 -17.79 15.62 33.61
C GLU A 8 -18.22 14.52 32.64
N ARG A 9 -18.79 14.90 31.49
CA ARG A 9 -18.99 13.95 30.39
C ARG A 9 -17.60 13.52 29.92
N PRO A 10 -17.25 12.22 29.97
CA PRO A 10 -15.92 11.79 29.55
C PRO A 10 -15.75 12.16 28.07
N ALA A 11 -14.68 12.90 27.78
CA ALA A 11 -14.32 13.29 26.42
C ALA A 11 -14.25 12.02 25.56
N ARG A 12 -15.04 11.97 24.48
CA ARG A 12 -15.11 10.83 23.58
C ARG A 12 -13.73 10.63 22.96
N ARG A 13 -12.98 9.63 23.44
CA ARG A 13 -11.65 9.29 22.91
C ARG A 13 -11.82 9.01 21.41
N PRO A 14 -11.06 9.65 20.51
CA PRO A 14 -11.09 9.29 19.11
C PRO A 14 -10.68 7.82 19.02
N ILE A 15 -11.63 6.96 18.67
CA ILE A 15 -11.36 5.60 18.23
C ILE A 15 -10.36 5.73 17.08
N GLY A 16 -9.13 5.27 17.31
CA GLY A 16 -8.10 5.28 16.28
C GLY A 16 -8.69 4.65 15.03
N ARG A 17 -8.74 5.40 13.92
CA ARG A 17 -9.12 4.82 12.63
C ARG A 17 -8.06 3.76 12.33
N GLY A 18 -8.40 2.50 12.60
CA GLY A 18 -7.50 1.38 12.35
C GLY A 18 -7.04 1.47 10.90
N VAL A 19 -5.73 1.57 10.70
CA VAL A 19 -5.16 1.59 9.35
C VAL A 19 -5.39 0.19 8.79
N MET A 20 -6.28 0.10 7.80
CA MET A 20 -6.48 -1.15 7.09
C MET A 20 -5.23 -1.43 6.24
N PRO A 21 -4.68 -2.65 6.29
CA PRO A 21 -3.51 -3.00 5.49
C PRO A 21 -3.84 -2.96 3.99
N VAL A 22 -2.92 -2.40 3.21
CA VAL A 22 -3.04 -2.36 1.74
C VAL A 22 -2.57 -3.70 1.19
N LEU A 23 -3.51 -4.50 0.66
CA LEU A 23 -3.19 -5.83 0.13
C LEU A 23 -2.77 -5.81 -1.34
N ALA A 24 -3.23 -4.81 -2.10
CA ALA A 24 -2.92 -4.68 -3.52
C ALA A 24 -2.98 -3.22 -3.99
N LEU A 25 -2.21 -2.91 -5.02
CA LEU A 25 -2.10 -1.60 -5.63
C LEU A 25 -2.64 -1.61 -7.07
N ARG A 26 -3.17 -0.47 -7.52
CA ARG A 26 -3.35 -0.26 -8.97
C ARG A 26 -1.98 -0.18 -9.64
N PRO A 27 -1.84 -0.56 -10.93
CA PRO A 27 -0.55 -0.49 -11.64
C PRO A 27 0.16 0.87 -11.53
N HIS A 28 -0.57 1.98 -11.62
CA HIS A 28 0.01 3.31 -11.46
C HIS A 28 0.57 3.56 -10.05
N ALA A 29 -0.08 3.00 -9.02
CA ALA A 29 0.35 3.14 -7.63
C ALA A 29 1.51 2.19 -7.32
N ALA A 30 1.52 1.00 -7.92
CA ALA A 30 2.65 0.07 -7.87
C ALA A 30 3.92 0.67 -8.49
N ALA A 31 3.80 1.31 -9.66
CA ALA A 31 4.92 2.03 -10.28
C ALA A 31 5.52 3.10 -9.35
N ARG A 32 4.65 3.91 -8.70
CA ARG A 32 5.10 4.89 -7.70
C ARG A 32 5.74 4.24 -6.47
N ALA A 33 5.17 3.13 -5.98
CA ALA A 33 5.70 2.42 -4.81
C ALA A 33 7.10 1.86 -5.07
N LEU A 34 7.37 1.41 -6.30
CA LEU A 34 8.71 0.97 -6.73
C LEU A 34 9.66 2.12 -7.12
N GLY A 35 9.18 3.37 -7.15
CA GLY A 35 9.99 4.52 -7.54
C GLY A 35 10.36 4.57 -9.04
N VAL A 36 9.58 3.92 -9.91
CA VAL A 36 9.85 3.86 -11.36
C VAL A 36 8.83 4.65 -12.17
N SER A 37 9.19 4.99 -13.41
CA SER A 37 8.25 5.61 -14.34
C SER A 37 7.09 4.66 -14.66
N ARG A 38 5.90 5.22 -14.97
CA ARG A 38 4.76 4.42 -15.39
C ARG A 38 5.11 3.58 -16.63
N SER A 39 5.67 4.21 -17.66
CA SER A 39 5.98 3.52 -18.92
C SER A 39 6.90 2.32 -18.70
N PHE A 40 7.97 2.49 -17.90
CA PHE A 40 8.87 1.39 -17.53
C PHE A 40 8.15 0.29 -16.76
N PHE A 41 7.32 0.66 -15.78
CA PHE A 41 6.55 -0.33 -15.03
C PHE A 41 5.62 -1.14 -15.93
N TYR A 42 4.91 -0.50 -16.88
CA TYR A 42 3.98 -1.22 -17.76
C TYR A 42 4.68 -2.09 -18.80
N ALA A 43 5.84 -1.65 -19.30
CA ALA A 43 6.60 -2.36 -20.33
C ALA A 43 7.44 -3.50 -19.76
N GLU A 44 8.18 -3.25 -18.70
CA GLU A 44 9.23 -4.16 -18.21
C GLU A 44 8.77 -4.96 -16.99
N ILE A 45 8.19 -4.30 -15.99
CA ILE A 45 7.93 -4.94 -14.69
C ILE A 45 6.59 -5.69 -14.69
N LEU A 46 5.50 -5.01 -15.09
CA LEU A 46 4.13 -5.52 -14.99
C LEU A 46 3.89 -6.88 -15.69
N PRO A 47 4.52 -7.18 -16.84
CA PRO A 47 4.40 -8.51 -17.47
C PRO A 47 4.99 -9.64 -16.65
N GLU A 48 5.97 -9.36 -15.78
CA GLU A 48 6.61 -10.35 -14.91
C GLU A 48 5.83 -10.63 -13.62
N LEU A 49 4.91 -9.73 -13.24
CA LEU A 49 4.15 -9.83 -12.00
C LEU A 49 2.89 -10.69 -12.15
N ARG A 50 2.56 -11.42 -11.10
CA ARG A 50 1.24 -12.05 -10.91
C ARG A 50 0.20 -11.00 -10.53
N VAL A 51 -0.71 -10.68 -11.46
CA VAL A 51 -1.71 -9.61 -11.31
C VAL A 51 -3.12 -10.18 -11.28
N VAL A 52 -3.98 -9.66 -10.38
CA VAL A 52 -5.41 -9.96 -10.40
C VAL A 52 -6.08 -9.16 -11.52
N ARG A 53 -6.81 -9.84 -12.40
CA ARG A 53 -7.52 -9.24 -13.53
C ARG A 53 -9.04 -9.45 -13.40
N ARG A 54 -9.81 -8.36 -13.44
CA ARG A 54 -11.29 -8.38 -13.48
C ARG A 54 -11.80 -7.34 -14.47
N GLY A 55 -12.05 -7.76 -15.72
CA GLY A 55 -12.35 -6.84 -16.81
C GLY A 55 -11.20 -5.85 -17.01
N ARG A 56 -11.48 -4.55 -16.93
CA ARG A 56 -10.47 -3.47 -17.02
C ARG A 56 -9.66 -3.27 -15.72
N LEU A 57 -10.09 -3.87 -14.61
CA LEU A 57 -9.41 -3.78 -13.32
C LEU A 57 -8.15 -4.64 -13.31
N ARG A 58 -7.02 -4.02 -12.96
CA ARG A 58 -5.77 -4.69 -12.59
C ARG A 58 -5.42 -4.32 -11.16
N LEU A 59 -5.15 -5.33 -10.33
CA LEU A 59 -4.62 -5.17 -8.98
C LEU A 59 -3.32 -5.96 -8.87
N VAL A 60 -2.27 -5.28 -8.44
CA VAL A 60 -0.93 -5.84 -8.22
C VAL A 60 -0.81 -6.14 -6.73
N PRO A 61 -0.75 -7.41 -6.30
CA PRO A 61 -0.57 -7.76 -4.89
C PRO A 61 0.72 -7.15 -4.33
N VAL A 62 0.68 -6.64 -3.10
CA VAL A 62 1.89 -6.11 -2.44
C VAL A 62 2.93 -7.21 -2.26
N THR A 63 2.50 -8.42 -1.90
CA THR A 63 3.38 -9.60 -1.77
C THR A 63 4.09 -9.96 -3.06
N GLU A 64 3.47 -9.70 -4.21
CA GLU A 64 4.09 -9.97 -5.51
C GLU A 64 5.16 -8.92 -5.84
N LEU A 65 4.94 -7.65 -5.47
CA LEU A 65 5.95 -6.60 -5.61
C LEU A 65 7.17 -6.90 -4.73
N GLU A 66 6.95 -7.35 -3.49
CA GLU A 66 8.02 -7.77 -2.57
C GLU A 66 8.80 -8.97 -3.12
N ALA A 67 8.10 -9.99 -3.62
CA ALA A 67 8.73 -11.16 -4.22
C ALA A 67 9.54 -10.79 -5.48
N TRP A 68 9.03 -9.91 -6.32
CA TRP A 68 9.74 -9.41 -7.50
C TRP A 68 10.98 -8.62 -7.11
N LEU A 69 10.89 -7.75 -6.10
CA LEU A 69 12.04 -7.02 -5.55
C LEU A 69 13.09 -8.01 -5.04
N GLN A 70 12.69 -9.01 -4.26
CA GLN A 70 13.64 -10.00 -3.73
C GLN A 70 14.31 -10.82 -4.83
N LYS A 71 13.56 -11.20 -5.86
CA LYS A 71 14.09 -11.91 -7.03
C LYS A 71 15.13 -11.07 -7.80
N ASN A 72 14.89 -9.77 -7.93
CA ASN A 72 15.75 -8.85 -8.71
C ASN A 72 16.81 -8.14 -7.86
N ALA A 73 16.77 -8.28 -6.53
CA ALA A 73 17.79 -7.76 -5.62
C ALA A 73 19.17 -8.39 -5.87
N ALA A 74 19.23 -9.55 -6.52
CA ALA A 74 20.47 -10.19 -6.96
C ALA A 74 21.02 -9.57 -8.26
N ARG A 75 21.42 -8.30 -8.19
CA ARG A 75 22.39 -7.61 -9.08
C ARG A 75 22.60 -6.18 -8.56
N ALA A 76 23.09 -6.06 -7.33
CA ALA A 76 24.01 -4.96 -7.08
C ALA A 76 25.19 -5.21 -8.02
N LEU A 77 25.22 -4.51 -9.17
CA LEU A 77 26.44 -4.44 -9.97
C LEU A 77 27.52 -4.01 -9.00
N VAL A 78 28.51 -4.87 -8.79
CA VAL A 78 29.72 -4.50 -8.07
C VAL A 78 30.27 -3.32 -8.86
N SER A 79 30.20 -2.13 -8.26
CA SER A 79 30.79 -0.91 -8.82
C SER A 79 32.29 -1.07 -8.95
#